data_AF-A0AA38SYJ0-F1
#
_entry.id   AF-A0AA38SYJ0-F1
#
_cell.length_a   1.000
_cell.length_b   1.000
_cell.length_c   1.000
_cell.angle_alpha   90.00
_cell.angle_beta   90.00
_cell.angle_gamma   90.00
#
_symmetry.space_group_name_H-M   'P 1'
#
loop_
_entity.id
_entity.type
_entity.pdbx_description
1 polymer ?
#
loop_
_entity_poly.entity_id
_entity_poly.type
_entity_poly.pdbx_seq_one_letter_code
_entity_poly.pdbx_strand_id
1 'polypeptide(L)'
;MNQHALVQAVVFCGYQTCRVIYRLSCSLCNQSRLLQIGSGLSVETEDEELQSRGSLEIKILCHTPAYKKVDKRSPPSQIIGSPSQPVQTRASKNVHNLILFGGFYSEFEPLDVPQAITDPEWVRAMQEELAEFEQNKVWSLVTRPWGKSIIGLKWIFRNKKDENDLIIRNKARLVAKGYRQQEGIDYDDTFAPAIRICLAYAAYKNMMVYQMDVKCAFLNGVLQEEVYVEQPEGFIDPQYPTHVYVLDKALYGLKQAPQAWYETLTNYLIVAGYKKGTIDPTLFLRRSGSDLIIIQIYVDDIIFASRKPELCKEFENTMKSQFKMSMMGELTFFLGLQVRQRPDDIFINQSKHVHDLLKRFDFGGSNSAATPMPKNFQLNADSSGKPVDQKNYQAIIGSLLYLTASRPDIVFSTGVCARFQCDPRESHLSAVKRILRYLKGTPDFGLWYPKDSGFELIAYTDSDHAGCKLNRKSTSGACQFLGDKLVSWSSRKQNCVSLSTAEAEYVAAAAVAHKFCG
;
A
#
# COMPACT_ATOMS: atom_id res chain seq x y z
N MET A 1 -20.00 3.65 -38.19
CA MET A 1 -20.99 3.97 -37.14
C MET A 1 -20.51 3.35 -35.84
N ASN A 2 -20.03 4.15 -34.91
CA ASN A 2 -19.99 3.84 -33.48
C ASN A 2 -20.21 5.18 -32.80
N GLN A 3 -21.39 5.32 -32.19
CA GLN A 3 -21.84 6.53 -31.52
C GLN A 3 -21.33 6.46 -30.08
N HIS A 4 -20.45 7.37 -29.69
CA HIS A 4 -20.01 7.51 -28.31
C HIS A 4 -20.94 8.50 -27.60
N ALA A 5 -21.73 8.01 -26.63
CA ALA A 5 -22.45 8.86 -25.68
C ALA A 5 -21.57 9.02 -24.44
N LEU A 6 -21.27 10.26 -24.05
CA LEU A 6 -20.59 10.54 -22.80
C LEU A 6 -21.65 10.71 -21.70
N VAL A 7 -21.65 9.82 -20.71
CA VAL A 7 -22.52 9.92 -19.53
C VAL A 7 -21.72 10.54 -18.40
N GLN A 8 -22.00 11.80 -18.07
CA GLN A 8 -21.50 12.44 -16.86
C GLN A 8 -22.57 12.33 -15.78
N ALA A 9 -22.20 11.70 -14.65
CA ALA A 9 -23.01 11.69 -13.44
C ALA A 9 -22.48 12.77 -12.49
N VAL A 10 -23.31 13.77 -12.18
CA VAL A 10 -22.99 14.77 -11.15
C VAL A 10 -23.85 14.45 -9.93
N VAL A 11 -23.21 14.14 -8.82
CA VAL A 11 -23.89 13.79 -7.55
C VAL A 11 -23.81 14.99 -6.62
N PHE A 12 -24.95 15.61 -6.33
CA PHE A 12 -25.04 16.64 -5.29
C PHE A 12 -25.46 15.97 -3.97
N CYS A 13 -24.59 16.04 -2.96
CA CYS A 13 -24.86 15.52 -1.63
C CYS A 13 -25.23 16.69 -0.69
N GLY A 14 -26.53 16.83 -0.42
CA GLY A 14 -27.07 17.76 0.59
C GLY A 14 -27.69 16.97 1.75
N TYR A 15 -27.69 17.59 2.94
CA TYR A 15 -27.88 16.96 4.26
C TYR A 15 -29.10 16.03 4.48
N GLN A 16 -30.07 15.94 3.56
CA GLN A 16 -31.22 15.01 3.71
C GLN A 16 -31.74 14.35 2.40
N THR A 17 -31.15 14.59 1.22
CA THR A 17 -31.54 13.89 -0.03
C THR A 17 -30.41 13.87 -1.05
N CYS A 18 -30.10 12.71 -1.64
CA CYS A 18 -29.27 12.60 -2.85
C CYS A 18 -30.11 12.90 -4.09
N ARG A 19 -29.68 13.86 -4.93
CA ARG A 19 -30.22 14.06 -6.28
C ARG A 19 -29.17 13.64 -7.30
N VAL A 20 -29.52 12.69 -8.16
CA VAL A 20 -28.69 12.26 -9.29
C VAL A 20 -29.21 12.95 -10.54
N ILE A 21 -28.40 13.81 -11.16
CA ILE A 21 -28.72 14.46 -12.43
C ILE A 21 -27.85 13.82 -13.50
N TYR A 22 -28.49 13.25 -14.53
CA TYR A 22 -27.83 12.67 -15.68
C TYR A 22 -27.72 13.72 -16.78
N ARG A 23 -26.49 14.00 -17.25
CA ARG A 23 -26.28 14.80 -18.45
C ARG A 23 -25.91 13.87 -19.61
N LEU A 24 -26.83 13.74 -20.56
CA LEU A 24 -26.59 13.05 -21.83
C LEU A 24 -26.10 14.07 -22.86
N SER A 25 -24.89 13.87 -23.38
CA SER A 25 -24.28 14.74 -24.38
C SER A 25 -24.12 13.98 -25.69
N CYS A 26 -24.74 14.48 -26.78
CA CYS A 26 -24.52 13.96 -28.13
C CYS A 26 -23.45 14.82 -28.83
N SER A 27 -22.32 14.21 -29.19
CA SER A 27 -21.14 14.87 -29.78
C SER A 27 -21.36 15.46 -31.18
N LEU A 28 -22.52 15.25 -31.81
CA LEU A 28 -22.82 15.69 -33.16
C LEU A 28 -23.76 16.91 -33.26
N CYS A 29 -24.57 17.21 -32.23
CA CYS A 29 -25.58 18.27 -32.35
C CYS A 29 -25.48 19.38 -31.30
N ASN A 30 -24.52 19.34 -30.37
CA ASN A 30 -24.40 20.30 -29.26
C ASN A 30 -25.69 20.48 -28.44
N GLN A 31 -26.65 19.55 -28.53
CA GLN A 31 -27.85 19.54 -27.70
C GLN A 31 -27.60 18.67 -26.47
N SER A 32 -27.71 19.29 -25.30
CA SER A 32 -27.75 18.58 -24.01
C SER A 32 -29.20 18.45 -23.55
N ARG A 33 -29.62 17.24 -23.18
CA ARG A 33 -30.89 17.01 -22.49
C ARG A 33 -30.61 16.70 -21.02
N LEU A 34 -31.16 17.51 -20.13
CA LEU A 34 -31.18 17.24 -18.69
C LEU A 34 -32.38 16.35 -18.40
N LEU A 35 -32.13 15.17 -17.83
CA LEU A 35 -33.19 14.31 -17.29
C LEU A 35 -33.27 14.57 -15.79
N GLN A 36 -34.31 15.29 -15.38
CA GLN A 36 -34.65 15.52 -13.98
C GLN A 36 -35.75 14.55 -13.58
N ILE A 37 -35.52 13.76 -12.52
CA ILE A 37 -36.60 13.15 -11.76
C ILE A 37 -36.96 14.20 -10.68
N GLY A 38 -38.19 14.73 -10.73
CA GLY A 38 -38.65 15.95 -10.02
C GLY A 38 -38.33 15.97 -8.51
N SER A 39 -38.11 17.13 -7.89
CA SER A 39 -39.12 18.19 -7.71
C SER A 39 -38.54 19.63 -7.61
N GLY A 40 -39.17 20.55 -8.35
CA GLY A 40 -39.57 21.90 -7.92
C GLY A 40 -38.54 23.04 -7.71
N LEU A 41 -38.63 24.05 -8.60
CA LEU A 41 -38.34 25.49 -8.46
C LEU A 41 -36.90 26.04 -8.50
N SER A 42 -36.84 27.27 -9.02
CA SER A 42 -35.83 27.92 -9.87
C SER A 42 -34.92 28.92 -9.15
N VAL A 43 -33.72 29.16 -9.70
CA VAL A 43 -32.89 30.36 -9.43
C VAL A 43 -32.34 30.88 -10.76
N GLU A 44 -32.49 32.20 -10.96
CA GLU A 44 -32.01 33.00 -12.09
C GLU A 44 -30.49 33.22 -12.05
N THR A 45 -29.93 33.37 -13.25
CA THR A 45 -28.53 33.58 -13.63
C THR A 45 -28.01 35.00 -13.36
N GLU A 46 -26.69 35.17 -13.27
CA GLU A 46 -25.98 36.21 -14.04
C GLU A 46 -24.46 35.93 -14.14
N ASP A 47 -23.94 36.28 -15.32
CA ASP A 47 -22.60 36.06 -15.90
C ASP A 47 -21.53 37.03 -15.36
N GLU A 48 -20.24 36.74 -15.62
CA GLU A 48 -19.39 37.58 -16.50
C GLU A 48 -17.96 37.06 -16.69
N GLU A 49 -17.47 37.24 -17.92
CA GLU A 49 -16.13 36.93 -18.46
C GLU A 49 -15.01 37.85 -17.94
N LEU A 50 -13.74 37.45 -18.10
CA LEU A 50 -12.73 38.35 -18.66
C LEU A 50 -11.50 37.62 -19.25
N GLN A 51 -10.99 38.17 -20.36
CA GLN A 51 -9.96 37.62 -21.25
C GLN A 51 -8.52 38.17 -21.01
N SER A 52 -7.54 37.28 -21.27
CA SER A 52 -6.31 37.47 -22.09
C SER A 52 -4.92 37.88 -21.52
N ARG A 53 -3.92 37.23 -22.17
CA ARG A 53 -2.56 37.63 -22.59
C ARG A 53 -1.34 37.28 -21.72
N GLY A 54 -0.37 36.61 -22.35
CA GLY A 54 1.05 36.71 -22.05
C GLY A 54 1.88 35.43 -22.26
N SER A 55 2.52 35.29 -23.43
CA SER A 55 3.50 34.24 -23.76
C SER A 55 4.94 34.65 -23.40
N LEU A 56 5.72 33.75 -22.81
CA LEU A 56 7.20 33.83 -22.72
C LEU A 56 7.80 32.41 -22.82
N GLU A 57 8.52 32.13 -23.91
CA GLU A 57 9.39 30.97 -24.07
C GLU A 57 10.76 31.24 -23.45
N ILE A 58 11.29 30.31 -22.65
CA ILE A 58 12.69 30.29 -22.21
C ILE A 58 13.32 28.96 -22.64
N LYS A 59 14.29 29.01 -23.55
CA LYS A 59 15.19 27.91 -23.92
C LYS A 59 16.33 27.82 -22.92
N ILE A 60 16.56 26.64 -22.33
CA ILE A 60 17.76 26.33 -21.56
C ILE A 60 18.56 25.26 -22.32
N LEU A 61 19.78 25.62 -22.72
CA LEU A 61 20.79 24.74 -23.32
C LEU A 61 21.52 23.97 -22.21
N CYS A 62 21.46 22.63 -22.25
CA CYS A 62 22.31 21.78 -21.39
C CYS A 62 23.58 21.38 -22.15
N HIS A 63 24.75 21.83 -21.67
CA HIS A 63 26.04 21.29 -22.05
C HIS A 63 26.36 20.04 -21.22
N THR A 64 26.69 18.94 -21.90
CA THR A 64 27.25 17.72 -21.31
C THR A 64 28.71 17.92 -20.89
N PRO A 65 29.15 17.52 -19.69
CA PRO A 65 30.56 17.56 -19.35
C PRO A 65 31.33 16.40 -20.00
N ALA A 66 32.33 16.75 -20.81
CA ALA A 66 33.28 15.84 -21.42
C ALA A 66 34.29 15.30 -20.38
N TYR A 67 34.54 13.99 -20.43
CA TYR A 67 35.59 13.32 -19.65
C TYR A 67 36.98 13.89 -19.97
N LYS A 68 37.66 14.49 -18.98
CA LYS A 68 39.07 14.86 -19.09
C LYS A 68 39.96 13.70 -18.64
N LYS A 69 40.86 13.25 -19.52
CA LYS A 69 42.05 12.46 -19.17
C LYS A 69 42.95 13.30 -18.25
N VAL A 70 43.38 12.74 -17.13
CA VAL A 70 44.29 13.41 -16.17
C VAL A 70 45.74 13.18 -16.62
N ASP A 71 46.46 14.28 -16.83
CA ASP A 71 47.89 14.34 -17.15
C ASP A 71 48.72 14.26 -15.85
N LYS A 72 49.88 13.60 -15.88
CA LYS A 72 50.68 13.18 -14.69
C LYS A 72 51.51 14.30 -14.06
N ARG A 73 51.13 15.58 -14.16
CA ARG A 73 51.88 16.72 -13.59
C ARG A 73 51.01 17.81 -12.96
N SER A 74 49.96 17.43 -12.24
CA SER A 74 49.16 18.40 -11.48
C SER A 74 49.86 18.84 -10.18
N PRO A 75 49.78 20.12 -9.80
CA PRO A 75 50.39 20.64 -8.57
C PRO A 75 49.72 20.06 -7.30
N PRO A 76 50.46 19.89 -6.18
CA PRO A 76 49.96 19.22 -4.97
C PRO A 76 48.72 19.87 -4.34
N SER A 77 48.47 21.15 -4.62
CA SER A 77 47.31 21.91 -4.14
C SER A 77 45.96 21.47 -4.74
N GLN A 78 45.96 20.59 -5.76
CA GLN A 78 44.74 20.04 -6.37
C GLN A 78 44.43 18.60 -5.92
N ILE A 79 45.21 18.03 -5.00
CA ILE A 79 44.97 16.70 -4.45
C ILE A 79 43.91 16.80 -3.34
N ILE A 80 42.69 16.33 -3.61
CA ILE A 80 41.66 16.18 -2.57
C ILE A 80 41.92 14.86 -1.83
N GLY A 81 42.46 14.93 -0.62
CA GLY A 81 42.76 13.79 0.25
C GLY A 81 44.23 13.73 0.69
N SER A 82 44.53 12.93 1.72
CA SER A 82 45.92 12.79 2.21
C SER A 82 46.76 11.96 1.24
N PRO A 83 47.94 12.44 0.77
CA PRO A 83 48.84 11.67 -0.09
C PRO A 83 49.37 10.37 0.55
N SER A 84 49.27 10.26 1.87
CA SER A 84 49.67 9.08 2.64
C SER A 84 48.57 8.02 2.82
N GLN A 85 47.35 8.27 2.34
CA GLN A 85 46.28 7.27 2.38
C GLN A 85 46.48 6.22 1.27
N PRO A 86 46.52 4.92 1.58
CA PRO A 86 46.56 3.89 0.56
C PRO A 86 45.26 3.91 -0.27
N VAL A 87 45.38 3.60 -1.55
CA VAL A 87 44.25 3.54 -2.49
C VAL A 87 43.26 2.47 -2.03
N GLN A 88 42.10 2.90 -1.50
CA GLN A 88 41.01 1.99 -1.18
C GLN A 88 40.19 1.70 -2.45
N THR A 89 40.32 0.48 -2.97
CA THR A 89 39.41 -0.04 -4.00
C THR A 89 38.04 -0.35 -3.40
N ARG A 90 36.96 -0.33 -4.22
CA ARG A 90 35.58 -0.69 -3.79
C ARG A 90 35.51 -2.03 -3.05
N ALA A 91 36.42 -2.97 -3.32
CA ALA A 91 36.53 -4.25 -2.63
C ALA A 91 36.91 -4.09 -1.14
N SER A 92 37.75 -3.11 -0.78
CA SER A 92 38.21 -2.87 0.59
C SER A 92 37.09 -2.37 1.51
N LYS A 93 36.12 -1.59 1.00
CA LYS A 93 34.92 -1.18 1.76
C LYS A 93 34.00 -2.36 2.10
N ASN A 94 33.86 -3.32 1.20
CA ASN A 94 33.08 -4.53 1.47
C ASN A 94 33.75 -5.41 2.53
N VAL A 95 35.09 -5.52 2.53
CA VAL A 95 35.82 -6.31 3.53
C VAL A 95 35.77 -5.65 4.91
N HIS A 96 35.88 -4.32 4.99
CA HIS A 96 35.80 -3.62 6.28
C HIS A 96 34.39 -3.70 6.90
N ASN A 97 33.33 -3.61 6.09
CA ASN A 97 31.95 -3.82 6.55
C ASN A 97 31.65 -5.30 6.87
N LEU A 98 32.23 -6.27 6.15
CA LEU A 98 32.10 -7.69 6.50
C LEU A 98 32.71 -7.98 7.89
N ILE A 99 33.86 -7.38 8.19
CA ILE A 99 34.59 -7.62 9.44
C ILE A 99 33.93 -6.91 10.65
N LEU A 100 33.23 -5.79 10.43
CA LEU A 100 32.55 -5.05 11.51
C LEU A 100 31.19 -5.66 11.92
N PHE A 101 30.50 -6.38 11.02
CA PHE A 101 29.15 -6.90 11.28
C PHE A 101 29.02 -8.44 11.20
N GLY A 102 29.98 -9.14 10.57
CA GLY A 102 29.90 -10.59 10.35
C GLY A 102 30.07 -11.47 11.60
N GLY A 103 30.45 -10.88 12.75
CA GLY A 103 30.61 -11.61 14.01
C GLY A 103 29.43 -11.49 14.98
N PHE A 104 28.43 -10.65 14.70
CA PHE A 104 27.36 -10.31 15.66
C PHE A 104 25.95 -10.70 15.21
N TYR A 105 25.78 -11.18 13.97
CA TYR A 105 24.48 -11.59 13.45
C TYR A 105 24.59 -12.87 12.65
N SER A 106 23.63 -13.78 12.84
CA SER A 106 23.58 -15.03 12.10
C SER A 106 23.17 -14.79 10.65
N GLU A 107 23.93 -15.35 9.70
CA GLU A 107 23.67 -15.18 8.26
C GLU A 107 22.48 -16.02 7.77
N PHE A 108 22.21 -17.14 8.43
CA PHE A 108 21.21 -18.12 8.01
C PHE A 108 19.97 -18.07 8.92
N GLU A 109 18.79 -18.05 8.30
CA GLU A 109 17.53 -18.17 9.03
C GLU A 109 17.28 -19.64 9.39
N PRO A 110 17.13 -19.99 10.69
CA PRO A 110 16.86 -21.36 11.10
C PRO A 110 15.45 -21.77 10.69
N LEU A 111 15.30 -23.04 10.31
CA LEU A 111 14.02 -23.58 9.86
C LEU A 111 13.13 -24.02 11.03
N ASP A 112 13.76 -24.37 12.16
CA ASP A 112 13.14 -24.89 13.35
C ASP A 112 13.86 -24.43 14.63
N VAL A 113 13.25 -24.71 15.77
CA VAL A 113 13.77 -24.33 17.09
C VAL A 113 15.06 -25.09 17.45
N PRO A 114 15.20 -26.40 17.18
CA PRO A 114 16.47 -27.10 17.41
C PRO A 114 17.66 -26.44 16.71
N GLN A 115 17.51 -25.98 15.46
CA GLN A 115 18.56 -25.23 14.78
C GLN A 115 18.80 -23.87 15.44
N ALA A 116 17.74 -23.13 15.76
CA ALA A 116 17.85 -21.80 16.37
C ALA A 116 18.57 -21.82 17.73
N ILE A 117 18.33 -22.83 18.57
CA ILE A 117 18.94 -22.93 19.92
C ILE A 117 20.45 -23.17 19.85
N THR A 118 20.96 -23.75 18.75
CA THR A 118 22.41 -23.96 18.58
C THR A 118 23.18 -22.66 18.29
N ASP A 119 22.47 -21.59 17.92
CA ASP A 119 23.06 -20.30 17.58
C ASP A 119 22.73 -19.25 18.67
N PRO A 120 23.74 -18.74 19.40
CA PRO A 120 23.53 -17.76 20.46
C PRO A 120 22.79 -16.49 20.00
N GLU A 121 22.94 -16.08 18.74
CA GLU A 121 22.30 -14.87 18.23
C GLU A 121 20.79 -15.05 18.06
N TRP A 122 20.36 -16.26 17.68
CA TRP A 122 18.95 -16.60 17.61
C TRP A 122 18.34 -16.80 18.99
N VAL A 123 19.07 -17.39 19.94
CA VAL A 123 18.63 -17.48 21.34
C VAL A 123 18.45 -16.08 21.94
N ARG A 124 19.39 -15.17 21.70
CA ARG A 124 19.28 -13.77 22.11
C ARG A 124 18.03 -13.11 21.52
N ALA A 125 17.77 -13.30 20.22
CA ALA A 125 16.57 -12.77 19.58
C ALA A 125 15.26 -13.35 20.18
N MET A 126 15.24 -14.63 20.57
CA MET A 126 14.09 -15.25 21.25
C MET A 126 13.89 -14.67 22.65
N GLN A 127 14.98 -14.47 23.41
CA GLN A 127 14.93 -13.85 24.72
C GLN A 127 14.46 -12.39 24.67
N GLU A 128 14.92 -11.61 23.68
CA GLU A 128 14.44 -10.25 23.45
C GLU A 128 12.92 -10.21 23.24
N GLU A 129 12.38 -11.15 22.46
CA GLU A 129 10.93 -11.26 22.25
C GLU A 129 10.19 -11.61 23.55
N LEU A 130 10.66 -12.61 24.31
CA LEU A 130 10.03 -12.99 25.59
C LEU A 130 10.10 -11.88 26.65
N ALA A 131 11.19 -11.10 26.65
CA ALA A 131 11.31 -9.94 27.54
C ALA A 131 10.24 -8.88 27.25
N GLU A 132 9.85 -8.69 25.99
CA GLU A 132 8.71 -7.82 25.65
C GLU A 132 7.39 -8.39 26.18
N PHE A 133 7.21 -9.71 26.22
CA PHE A 133 6.00 -10.34 26.77
C PHE A 133 5.90 -10.12 28.27
N GLU A 134 7.01 -10.30 28.99
CA GLU A 134 7.08 -10.06 30.42
C GLU A 134 6.88 -8.58 30.76
N GLN A 135 7.56 -7.68 30.03
CA GLN A 135 7.41 -6.23 30.20
C GLN A 135 5.95 -5.77 29.97
N ASN A 136 5.29 -6.34 28.97
CA ASN A 136 3.90 -6.00 28.65
C ASN A 136 2.87 -6.79 29.47
N LYS A 137 3.29 -7.70 30.37
CA LYS A 137 2.40 -8.57 31.16
C LYS A 137 1.38 -9.28 30.26
N VAL A 138 1.88 -9.93 29.21
CA VAL A 138 1.04 -10.54 28.18
C VAL A 138 0.32 -11.79 28.69
N TRP A 139 0.96 -12.53 29.57
CA TRP A 139 0.47 -13.81 30.06
C TRP A 139 0.92 -14.11 31.49
N SER A 140 0.32 -15.13 32.07
CA SER A 140 0.70 -15.69 33.37
C SER A 140 0.80 -17.21 33.31
N LEU A 141 1.82 -17.80 33.93
CA LEU A 141 1.99 -19.26 33.96
C LEU A 141 1.03 -19.88 34.99
N VAL A 142 0.22 -20.85 34.57
CA VAL A 142 -0.82 -21.48 35.39
C VAL A 142 -0.84 -22.99 35.21
N THR A 143 -1.35 -23.70 36.22
CA THR A 143 -1.56 -25.14 36.12
C THR A 143 -2.52 -25.44 34.97
N ARG A 144 -2.22 -26.47 34.18
CA ARG A 144 -3.01 -26.83 33.01
C ARG A 144 -4.48 -27.05 33.39
N PRO A 145 -5.41 -26.24 32.86
CA PRO A 145 -6.83 -26.38 33.18
C PRO A 145 -7.41 -27.65 32.55
N TRP A 146 -8.32 -28.30 33.29
CA TRP A 146 -9.03 -29.47 32.79
C TRP A 146 -10.14 -29.07 31.80
N GLY A 147 -10.22 -29.77 30.67
CA GLY A 147 -11.28 -29.57 29.67
C GLY A 147 -11.18 -28.31 28.80
N LYS A 148 -10.12 -27.49 28.94
CA LYS A 148 -9.90 -26.29 28.10
C LYS A 148 -8.97 -26.61 26.92
N SER A 149 -9.20 -25.94 25.79
CA SER A 149 -8.33 -26.03 24.62
C SER A 149 -7.06 -25.23 24.85
N ILE A 150 -5.91 -25.83 24.56
CA ILE A 150 -4.59 -25.19 24.64
C ILE A 150 -4.08 -24.98 23.21
N ILE A 151 -3.72 -23.75 22.87
CA ILE A 151 -3.23 -23.39 21.54
C ILE A 151 -1.71 -23.54 21.52
N GLY A 152 -1.19 -24.30 20.55
CA GLY A 152 0.27 -24.42 20.39
C GLY A 152 0.91 -23.12 19.88
N LEU A 153 2.18 -22.90 20.22
CA LEU A 153 2.96 -21.76 19.75
C LEU A 153 3.96 -22.17 18.66
N LYS A 154 4.41 -21.19 17.87
CA LYS A 154 5.44 -21.35 16.84
C LYS A 154 6.37 -20.14 16.81
N TRP A 155 7.67 -20.40 16.73
CA TRP A 155 8.67 -19.39 16.45
C TRP A 155 8.80 -19.10 14.95
N ILE A 156 8.92 -17.81 14.61
CA ILE A 156 9.23 -17.33 13.26
C ILE A 156 10.52 -16.54 13.32
N PHE A 157 11.50 -16.95 12.52
CA PHE A 157 12.82 -16.34 12.45
C PHE A 157 12.98 -15.57 11.14
N ARG A 158 13.50 -14.33 11.21
CA ARG A 158 13.77 -13.48 10.06
C ARG A 158 15.01 -12.63 10.23
N ASN A 159 15.83 -12.56 9.20
CA ASN A 159 16.96 -11.65 9.11
C ASN A 159 16.50 -10.32 8.52
N LYS A 160 16.68 -9.23 9.28
CA LYS A 160 16.50 -7.87 8.79
C LYS A 160 17.77 -7.45 8.09
N LYS A 161 17.61 -6.98 6.85
CA LYS A 161 18.70 -6.50 6.00
C LYS A 161 18.57 -5.00 5.76
N ASP A 162 19.70 -4.33 5.58
CA ASP A 162 19.74 -2.95 5.12
C ASP A 162 19.56 -2.84 3.60
N GLU A 163 19.73 -1.63 3.06
CA GLU A 163 19.63 -1.36 1.63
C GLU A 163 20.76 -1.98 0.78
N ASN A 164 21.85 -2.42 1.42
CA ASN A 164 22.99 -3.07 0.80
C ASN A 164 22.93 -4.61 0.94
N ASP A 165 21.77 -5.15 1.31
CA ASP A 165 21.55 -6.58 1.61
C ASP A 165 22.37 -7.12 2.81
N LEU A 166 22.94 -6.25 3.65
CA LEU A 166 23.68 -6.63 4.85
C LEU A 166 22.72 -6.89 6.01
N ILE A 167 22.94 -7.96 6.76
CA ILE A 167 22.11 -8.31 7.92
C ILE A 167 22.42 -7.36 9.08
N ILE A 168 21.38 -6.66 9.53
CA ILE A 168 21.45 -5.67 10.61
C ILE A 168 20.82 -6.17 11.91
N ARG A 169 19.98 -7.21 11.85
CA ARG A 169 19.29 -7.77 13.03
C ARG A 169 18.69 -9.15 12.77
N ASN A 170 18.92 -10.10 13.67
CA ASN A 170 18.13 -11.32 13.78
C ASN A 170 16.82 -11.02 14.54
N LYS A 171 15.67 -11.38 13.98
CA LYS A 171 14.36 -11.15 14.61
C LYS A 171 13.62 -12.48 14.79
N ALA A 172 13.41 -12.87 16.04
CA ALA A 172 12.49 -13.94 16.40
C ALA A 172 11.11 -13.33 16.72
N ARG A 173 10.05 -14.08 16.42
CA ARG A 173 8.68 -13.75 16.83
C ARG A 173 7.97 -15.00 17.29
N LEU A 174 7.21 -14.86 18.37
CA LEU A 174 6.41 -15.94 18.89
C LEU A 174 4.94 -15.76 18.50
N VAL A 175 4.37 -16.81 17.91
CA VAL A 175 3.08 -16.73 17.22
C VAL A 175 2.20 -17.89 17.64
N ALA A 176 0.95 -17.61 17.96
CA ALA A 176 -0.05 -18.63 18.22
C ALA A 176 -0.41 -19.37 16.91
N LYS A 177 -0.54 -20.70 16.99
CA LYS A 177 -0.98 -21.56 15.88
C LYS A 177 -2.51 -21.47 15.65
N GLY A 178 -3.07 -20.26 15.60
CA GLY A 178 -4.51 -20.00 15.43
C GLY A 178 -5.03 -20.21 14.01
N TYR A 179 -4.53 -21.23 13.28
CA TYR A 179 -4.78 -21.46 11.86
C TYR A 179 -6.26 -21.27 11.47
N ARG A 180 -6.50 -20.21 10.68
CA ARG A 180 -7.49 -20.04 9.59
C ARG A 180 -7.82 -18.55 9.47
N GLN A 181 -7.06 -17.84 8.63
CA GLN A 181 -7.53 -16.64 7.94
C GLN A 181 -7.13 -16.77 6.47
N GLN A 182 -8.07 -16.42 5.58
CA GLN A 182 -7.88 -16.46 4.14
C GLN A 182 -7.68 -15.03 3.62
N GLU A 183 -6.58 -14.82 2.91
CA GLU A 183 -6.31 -13.59 2.17
C GLU A 183 -7.48 -13.29 1.21
N GLY A 184 -8.06 -12.09 1.29
CA GLY A 184 -9.22 -11.67 0.47
C GLY A 184 -10.60 -11.96 1.05
N ILE A 185 -10.72 -12.45 2.29
CA ILE A 185 -11.98 -12.54 3.05
C ILE A 185 -11.90 -11.73 4.35
N ASP A 186 -10.78 -11.83 5.07
CA ASP A 186 -10.61 -11.21 6.39
C ASP A 186 -9.93 -9.82 6.36
N TYR A 187 -9.24 -9.49 5.26
CA TYR A 187 -8.71 -8.16 4.97
C TYR A 187 -8.99 -7.84 3.52
N ASP A 188 -9.85 -6.85 3.30
CA ASP A 188 -10.21 -6.35 1.98
C ASP A 188 -9.19 -5.30 1.49
N ASP A 189 -9.20 -5.08 0.17
CA ASP A 189 -8.66 -3.93 -0.55
C ASP A 189 -9.13 -2.54 -0.02
N THR A 190 -9.95 -2.50 1.05
CA THR A 190 -10.66 -1.32 1.58
C THR A 190 -9.76 -0.29 2.25
N PHE A 191 -8.60 -0.67 2.77
CA PHE A 191 -7.70 0.28 3.42
C PHE A 191 -6.97 1.19 2.44
N ALA A 192 -6.62 0.69 1.26
CA ALA A 192 -5.87 1.47 0.27
C ALA A 192 -6.66 2.71 -0.21
N PRO A 193 -7.98 2.65 -0.50
CA PRO A 193 -8.80 3.83 -0.72
C PRO A 193 -8.84 4.80 0.45
N ALA A 194 -9.01 4.32 1.69
CA ALA A 194 -9.08 5.19 2.87
C ALA A 194 -7.78 6.01 3.06
N ILE A 195 -6.61 5.35 2.94
CA ILE A 195 -5.31 6.01 2.99
C ILE A 195 -5.17 7.05 1.87
N ARG A 196 -5.54 6.70 0.64
CA ARG A 196 -5.49 7.63 -0.51
C ARG A 196 -6.41 8.82 -0.32
N ILE A 197 -7.61 8.63 0.23
CA ILE A 197 -8.54 9.71 0.57
C ILE A 197 -7.93 10.61 1.66
N CYS A 198 -7.31 10.02 2.69
CA CYS A 198 -6.63 10.76 3.75
C CYS A 198 -5.49 11.63 3.17
N LEU A 199 -4.64 11.05 2.30
CA LEU A 199 -3.57 11.79 1.62
C LEU A 199 -4.13 12.87 0.67
N ALA A 200 -5.21 12.59 -0.04
CA ALA A 200 -5.84 13.55 -0.93
C ALA A 200 -6.42 14.74 -0.13
N TYR A 201 -7.04 14.47 1.02
CA TYR A 201 -7.54 15.50 1.92
C TYR A 201 -6.40 16.30 2.55
N ALA A 202 -5.31 15.64 2.95
CA ALA A 202 -4.12 16.30 3.45
C ALA A 202 -3.52 17.25 2.41
N ALA A 203 -3.41 16.83 1.15
CA ALA A 203 -2.98 17.69 0.05
C ALA A 203 -3.92 18.90 -0.11
N TYR A 204 -5.24 18.66 -0.24
CA TYR A 204 -6.25 19.73 -0.38
C TYR A 204 -6.23 20.73 0.79
N LYS A 205 -6.01 20.25 2.01
CA LYS A 205 -5.92 21.11 3.19
C LYS A 205 -4.51 21.60 3.47
N ASN A 206 -3.51 21.35 2.64
CA ASN A 206 -2.11 21.72 2.92
C ASN A 206 -1.65 21.27 4.32
N MET A 207 -1.94 20.01 4.66
CA MET A 207 -1.52 19.36 5.91
C MET A 207 -0.25 18.55 5.65
N MET A 208 0.68 18.58 6.60
CA MET A 208 1.83 17.67 6.57
C MET A 208 1.42 16.33 7.19
N VAL A 209 1.77 15.24 6.52
CA VAL A 209 1.44 13.87 6.96
C VAL A 209 2.65 13.25 7.64
N TYR A 210 2.43 12.73 8.84
CA TYR A 210 3.42 12.03 9.64
C TYR A 210 2.99 10.58 9.84
N GLN A 211 3.96 9.75 10.21
CA GLN A 211 3.76 8.36 10.58
C GLN A 211 4.39 8.06 11.93
N MET A 212 3.75 7.15 12.65
CA MET A 212 4.30 6.44 13.79
C MET A 212 3.92 4.96 13.71
N ASP A 213 4.76 4.10 14.28
CA ASP A 213 4.52 2.66 14.39
C ASP A 213 4.55 2.26 15.87
N VAL A 214 3.59 1.43 16.25
CA VAL A 214 3.46 0.93 17.63
C VAL A 214 4.26 -0.35 17.76
N LYS A 215 5.26 -0.36 18.65
CA LYS A 215 6.01 -1.58 18.93
C LYS A 215 5.11 -2.59 19.64
N CYS A 216 5.10 -3.81 19.12
CA CYS A 216 4.38 -4.92 19.71
C CYS A 216 2.89 -4.60 19.91
N ALA A 217 2.26 -3.94 18.94
CA ALA A 217 0.87 -3.48 18.97
C ALA A 217 -0.11 -4.54 19.51
N PHE A 218 -0.09 -5.77 18.99
CA PHE A 218 -0.97 -6.84 19.49
C PHE A 218 -0.73 -7.20 20.96
N LEU A 219 0.52 -7.12 21.43
CA LEU A 219 0.85 -7.35 22.84
C LEU A 219 0.33 -6.24 23.77
N ASN A 220 -0.22 -5.15 23.22
CA ASN A 220 -0.92 -4.13 23.99
C ASN A 220 -2.44 -4.36 24.02
N GLY A 221 -2.99 -5.18 23.11
CA GLY A 221 -4.42 -5.44 23.01
C GLY A 221 -4.91 -6.34 24.13
N VAL A 222 -5.86 -5.87 24.95
CA VAL A 222 -6.43 -6.65 26.05
C VAL A 222 -7.39 -7.70 25.51
N LEU A 223 -7.18 -8.96 25.89
CA LEU A 223 -8.11 -10.03 25.55
C LEU A 223 -9.28 -10.05 26.53
N GLN A 224 -10.50 -10.10 26.00
CA GLN A 224 -11.71 -10.31 26.81
C GLN A 224 -11.98 -11.80 27.03
N GLU A 225 -11.48 -12.65 26.14
CA GLU A 225 -11.67 -14.09 26.19
C GLU A 225 -10.52 -14.77 26.92
N GLU A 226 -10.84 -15.82 27.66
CA GLU A 226 -9.85 -16.67 28.31
C GLU A 226 -9.17 -17.59 27.28
N VAL A 227 -7.91 -17.31 26.97
CA VAL A 227 -7.13 -18.08 26.00
C VAL A 227 -5.91 -18.69 26.68
N TYR A 228 -5.70 -19.99 26.44
CA TYR A 228 -4.55 -20.72 26.96
C TYR A 228 -3.61 -21.13 25.84
N VAL A 229 -2.30 -20.98 26.05
CA VAL A 229 -1.26 -21.37 25.10
C VAL A 229 -0.20 -22.26 25.74
N GLU A 230 0.41 -23.13 24.93
CA GLU A 230 1.56 -23.93 25.36
C GLU A 230 2.76 -23.04 25.73
N GLN A 231 3.68 -23.57 26.52
CA GLN A 231 4.96 -22.90 26.75
C GLN A 231 5.77 -22.84 25.44
N PRO A 232 6.56 -21.78 25.19
CA PRO A 232 7.36 -21.68 23.99
C PRO A 232 8.38 -22.81 23.92
N GLU A 233 8.48 -23.46 22.76
CA GLU A 233 9.50 -24.47 22.52
C GLU A 233 10.90 -23.88 22.75
N GLY A 234 11.74 -24.58 23.50
CA GLY A 234 13.06 -24.10 23.94
C GLY A 234 13.07 -23.33 25.27
N PHE A 235 11.90 -22.94 25.80
CA PHE A 235 11.77 -22.10 27.00
C PHE A 235 10.71 -22.67 27.97
N ILE A 236 10.72 -23.99 28.16
CA ILE A 236 9.84 -24.67 29.12
C ILE A 236 10.39 -24.50 30.54
N ASP A 237 9.54 -24.11 31.48
CA ASP A 237 9.88 -23.98 32.89
C ASP A 237 10.25 -25.35 33.49
N PRO A 238 11.46 -25.51 34.06
CA PRO A 238 11.92 -26.79 34.58
C PRO A 238 11.21 -27.20 35.88
N GLN A 239 10.69 -26.26 36.66
CA GLN A 239 9.91 -26.53 37.87
C GLN A 239 8.46 -26.87 37.53
N TYR A 240 7.93 -26.29 36.44
CA TYR A 240 6.54 -26.43 36.03
C TYR A 240 6.39 -26.91 34.56
N PRO A 241 6.90 -28.10 34.20
CA PRO A 241 7.00 -28.54 32.80
C PRO A 241 5.64 -28.80 32.13
N THR A 242 4.58 -29.02 32.92
CA THR A 242 3.22 -29.30 32.43
C THR A 242 2.30 -28.08 32.47
N HIS A 243 2.77 -26.95 32.98
CA HIS A 243 1.98 -25.72 33.05
C HIS A 243 1.82 -25.09 31.67
N VAL A 244 0.83 -24.20 31.57
CA VAL A 244 0.48 -23.48 30.34
C VAL A 244 0.38 -21.99 30.66
N TYR A 245 0.44 -21.14 29.65
CA TYR A 245 0.21 -19.71 29.82
C TYR A 245 -1.26 -19.38 29.60
N VAL A 246 -1.86 -18.60 30.49
CA VAL A 246 -3.12 -17.89 30.24
C VAL A 246 -2.78 -16.50 29.70
N LEU A 247 -3.45 -16.07 28.63
CA LEU A 247 -3.20 -14.78 27.99
C LEU A 247 -4.11 -13.70 28.55
N ASP A 248 -3.49 -12.63 29.05
CA ASP A 248 -4.18 -11.38 29.42
C ASP A 248 -4.24 -10.42 28.21
N LYS A 249 -3.27 -10.53 27.31
CA LYS A 249 -3.15 -9.72 26.09
C LYS A 249 -2.96 -10.56 24.84
N ALA A 250 -3.27 -9.96 23.70
CA ALA A 250 -3.32 -10.68 22.45
C ALA A 250 -1.93 -11.02 21.91
N LEU A 251 -1.84 -12.14 21.19
CA LEU A 251 -0.63 -12.61 20.52
C LEU A 251 -0.81 -12.60 19.00
N TYR A 252 0.30 -12.46 18.29
CA TYR A 252 0.33 -12.70 16.85
C TYR A 252 -0.23 -14.10 16.54
N GLY A 253 -1.01 -14.21 15.47
CA GLY A 253 -1.62 -15.47 15.03
C GLY A 253 -2.92 -15.85 15.74
N LEU A 254 -3.32 -15.12 16.79
CA LEU A 254 -4.70 -15.17 17.28
C LEU A 254 -5.62 -14.40 16.32
N LYS A 255 -6.82 -14.94 16.10
CA LYS A 255 -7.81 -14.32 15.20
C LYS A 255 -8.32 -12.99 15.73
N GLN A 256 -8.43 -12.88 17.05
CA GLN A 256 -8.94 -11.71 17.77
C GLN A 256 -7.87 -10.66 18.06
N ALA A 257 -6.59 -10.92 17.79
CA ALA A 257 -5.52 -9.98 18.13
C ALA A 257 -5.62 -8.60 17.46
N PRO A 258 -5.93 -8.50 16.15
CA PRO A 258 -6.12 -7.20 15.50
C PRO A 258 -7.27 -6.41 16.11
N GLN A 259 -8.38 -7.09 16.43
CA GLN A 259 -9.56 -6.46 17.04
C GLN A 259 -9.28 -5.98 18.46
N ALA A 260 -8.67 -6.82 19.31
CA ALA A 260 -8.31 -6.48 20.68
C ALA A 260 -7.37 -5.26 20.74
N TRP A 261 -6.40 -5.21 19.82
CA TRP A 261 -5.52 -4.05 19.66
C TRP A 261 -6.29 -2.80 19.23
N TYR A 262 -7.09 -2.91 18.18
CA TYR A 262 -7.86 -1.78 17.65
C TYR A 262 -8.84 -1.21 18.69
N GLU A 263 -9.52 -2.04 19.47
CA GLU A 263 -10.41 -1.62 20.56
C GLU A 263 -9.65 -0.91 21.68
N THR A 264 -8.49 -1.46 22.09
CA THR A 264 -7.63 -0.84 23.11
C THR A 264 -7.19 0.55 22.68
N LEU A 265 -6.71 0.70 21.44
CA LEU A 265 -6.30 1.98 20.88
C LEU A 265 -7.49 2.95 20.74
N THR A 266 -8.63 2.46 20.23
CA THR A 266 -9.85 3.26 20.06
C THR A 266 -10.31 3.85 21.39
N ASN A 267 -10.40 3.03 22.44
CA ASN A 267 -10.83 3.47 23.76
C ASN A 267 -9.89 4.54 24.32
N TYR A 268 -8.58 4.34 24.16
CA TYR A 268 -7.59 5.33 24.58
C TYR A 268 -7.75 6.67 23.84
N LEU A 269 -7.89 6.64 22.51
CA LEU A 269 -8.07 7.85 21.71
C LEU A 269 -9.37 8.60 22.05
N ILE A 270 -10.45 7.89 22.32
CA ILE A 270 -11.72 8.49 22.75
C ILE A 270 -11.54 9.23 24.08
N VAL A 271 -10.89 8.59 25.07
CA VAL A 271 -10.57 9.22 26.36
C VAL A 271 -9.67 10.44 26.19
N ALA A 272 -8.73 10.39 25.23
CA ALA A 272 -7.86 11.52 24.88
C ALA A 272 -8.57 12.62 24.05
N GLY A 273 -9.88 12.52 23.83
CA GLY A 273 -10.70 13.55 23.19
C GLY A 273 -10.78 13.47 21.67
N TYR A 274 -10.33 12.38 21.05
CA TYR A 274 -10.47 12.14 19.62
C TYR A 274 -11.83 11.52 19.31
N LYS A 275 -12.45 11.97 18.21
CA LYS A 275 -13.72 11.45 17.73
C LYS A 275 -13.50 10.45 16.62
N LYS A 276 -14.05 9.26 16.79
CA LYS A 276 -14.07 8.21 15.78
C LYS A 276 -14.96 8.62 14.60
N GLY A 277 -14.53 8.29 13.38
CA GLY A 277 -15.30 8.49 12.15
C GLY A 277 -16.56 7.63 12.14
N THR A 278 -17.64 8.17 11.55
CA THR A 278 -18.94 7.48 11.48
C THR A 278 -19.01 6.47 10.33
N ILE A 279 -18.32 6.76 9.22
CA ILE A 279 -18.29 5.91 8.02
C ILE A 279 -17.07 5.00 8.10
N ASP A 280 -15.88 5.59 8.19
CA ASP A 280 -14.64 4.84 8.41
C ASP A 280 -14.31 4.78 9.91
N PRO A 281 -14.44 3.61 10.56
CA PRO A 281 -14.13 3.47 11.97
C PRO A 281 -12.63 3.63 12.26
N THR A 282 -11.75 3.49 11.28
CA THR A 282 -10.30 3.62 11.44
C THR A 282 -9.79 5.06 11.31
N LEU A 283 -10.68 6.00 10.94
CA LEU A 283 -10.43 7.43 10.93
C LEU A 283 -10.78 8.05 12.29
N PHE A 284 -9.91 8.90 12.82
CA PHE A 284 -10.12 9.68 14.02
C PHE A 284 -9.84 11.15 13.75
N LEU A 285 -10.64 12.02 14.37
CA LEU A 285 -10.60 13.47 14.18
C LEU A 285 -10.57 14.17 15.53
N ARG A 286 -9.74 15.20 15.67
CA ARG A 286 -9.81 16.13 16.80
C ARG A 286 -9.71 17.56 16.30
N ARG A 287 -10.59 18.42 16.80
CA ARG A 287 -10.59 19.85 16.49
C ARG A 287 -10.08 20.62 17.70
N SER A 288 -9.23 21.60 17.44
CA SER A 288 -8.77 22.59 18.42
C SER A 288 -9.02 23.97 17.83
N GLY A 289 -10.14 24.60 18.20
CA GLY A 289 -10.63 25.80 17.53
C GLY A 289 -10.91 25.55 16.04
N SER A 290 -10.27 26.32 15.15
CA SER A 290 -10.35 26.14 13.69
C SER A 290 -9.42 25.06 13.16
N ASP A 291 -8.47 24.58 13.97
CA ASP A 291 -7.48 23.58 13.55
C ASP A 291 -8.05 22.17 13.66
N LEU A 292 -7.59 21.30 12.76
CA LEU A 292 -8.02 19.91 12.65
C LEU A 292 -6.79 19.02 12.54
N ILE A 293 -6.75 17.96 13.35
CA ILE A 293 -5.89 16.81 13.14
C ILE A 293 -6.74 15.62 12.68
N ILE A 294 -6.25 14.95 11.64
CA ILE A 294 -6.81 13.69 11.13
C ILE A 294 -5.83 12.56 11.46
N ILE A 295 -6.34 11.40 11.84
CA ILE A 295 -5.56 10.21 12.17
C ILE A 295 -6.20 9.04 11.45
N GLN A 296 -5.42 8.29 10.69
CA GLN A 296 -5.85 7.04 10.07
C GLN A 296 -5.02 5.89 10.64
N ILE A 297 -5.71 4.90 11.18
CA ILE A 297 -5.10 3.71 11.76
C ILE A 297 -5.10 2.60 10.71
N TYR A 298 -3.96 1.97 10.51
CA TYR A 298 -3.82 0.73 9.75
C TYR A 298 -3.05 -0.28 10.60
N VAL A 299 -3.79 -1.10 11.36
CA VAL A 299 -3.21 -2.13 12.24
C VAL A 299 -2.16 -1.50 13.18
N ASP A 300 -0.86 -1.71 12.93
CA ASP A 300 0.24 -1.24 13.77
C ASP A 300 0.80 0.13 13.31
N ASP A 301 0.49 0.51 12.06
CA ASP A 301 0.92 1.75 11.42
C ASP A 301 -0.16 2.82 11.59
N ILE A 302 0.24 4.02 12.02
CA ILE A 302 -0.67 5.15 12.20
C ILE A 302 -0.14 6.34 11.42
N ILE A 303 -0.96 6.86 10.50
CA ILE A 303 -0.69 8.15 9.86
C ILE A 303 -1.58 9.22 10.44
N PHE A 304 -1.06 10.44 10.50
CA PHE A 304 -1.79 11.58 11.02
C PHE A 304 -1.33 12.85 10.34
N ALA A 305 -2.25 13.79 10.16
CA ALA A 305 -1.97 15.02 9.44
C ALA A 305 -2.68 16.20 10.08
N SER A 306 -2.00 17.35 10.07
CA SER A 306 -2.51 18.63 10.54
C SER A 306 -1.81 19.74 9.77
N ARG A 307 -2.46 20.91 9.70
CA ARG A 307 -1.79 22.15 9.26
C ARG A 307 -0.83 22.68 10.32
N LYS A 308 -1.18 22.41 11.58
CA LYS A 308 -0.49 22.89 12.78
C LYS A 308 0.43 21.79 13.30
N PRO A 309 1.78 21.95 13.22
CA PRO A 309 2.72 20.94 13.70
C PRO A 309 2.58 20.63 15.19
N GLU A 310 2.10 21.58 15.99
CA GLU A 310 1.90 21.41 17.43
C GLU A 310 0.85 20.34 17.72
N LEU A 311 -0.24 20.25 16.92
CA LEU A 311 -1.24 19.19 17.09
C LEU A 311 -0.66 17.80 16.79
N CYS A 312 0.24 17.71 15.81
CA CYS A 312 0.97 16.47 15.51
C CYS A 312 1.89 16.08 16.68
N LYS A 313 2.58 17.05 17.28
CA LYS A 313 3.45 16.83 18.44
C LYS A 313 2.66 16.43 19.69
N GLU A 314 1.51 17.05 19.92
CA GLU A 314 0.59 16.67 21.00
C GLU A 314 0.11 15.23 20.83
N PHE A 315 -0.34 14.86 19.63
CA PHE A 315 -0.77 13.48 19.33
C PHE A 315 0.36 12.47 19.56
N GLU A 316 1.57 12.79 19.12
CA GLU A 316 2.76 11.98 19.39
C GLU A 316 2.99 11.77 20.89
N ASN A 317 2.92 12.85 21.68
CA ASN A 317 3.10 12.79 23.13
C ASN A 317 1.98 11.99 23.80
N THR A 318 0.73 12.14 23.35
CA THR A 318 -0.40 11.31 23.78
C THR A 318 -0.07 9.84 23.55
N MET A 319 0.26 9.45 22.32
CA MET A 319 0.56 8.06 21.99
C MET A 319 1.75 7.49 22.77
N LYS A 320 2.83 8.26 22.93
CA LYS A 320 4.02 7.87 23.71
C LYS A 320 3.77 7.73 25.21
N SER A 321 2.76 8.43 25.75
CA SER A 321 2.43 8.31 27.17
C SER A 321 1.82 6.97 27.54
N GLN A 322 1.20 6.29 26.56
CA GLN A 322 0.50 5.03 26.76
C GLN A 322 1.20 3.83 26.10
N PHE A 323 1.81 4.03 24.94
CA PHE A 323 2.35 2.95 24.11
C PHE A 323 3.82 3.16 23.78
N LYS A 324 4.54 2.06 23.60
CA LYS A 324 5.93 2.07 23.16
C LYS A 324 5.98 2.35 21.65
N MET A 325 6.29 3.58 21.28
CA MET A 325 6.33 4.02 19.88
C MET A 325 7.73 3.88 19.26
N SER A 326 7.81 3.65 17.95
CA SER A 326 9.03 3.80 17.17
C SER A 326 9.23 5.25 16.68
N MET A 327 10.35 5.51 16.00
CA MET A 327 10.76 6.86 15.60
C MET A 327 9.76 7.47 14.61
N MET A 328 9.30 8.68 14.93
CA MET A 328 8.39 9.47 14.11
C MET A 328 9.14 10.18 12.99
N GLY A 329 8.51 10.27 11.82
CA GLY A 329 9.00 11.05 10.70
C GLY A 329 7.86 11.51 9.79
N GLU A 330 8.21 12.40 8.85
CA GLU A 330 7.34 12.67 7.71
C GLU A 330 7.03 11.35 6.99
N LEU A 331 5.80 11.22 6.51
CA LEU A 331 5.41 10.06 5.74
C LEU A 331 6.22 10.01 4.44
N THR A 332 7.15 9.06 4.38
CA THR A 332 8.00 8.78 3.22
C THR A 332 7.74 7.41 2.62
N PHE A 333 7.23 6.48 3.42
CA PHE A 333 6.90 5.12 3.01
C PHE A 333 5.72 4.56 3.79
N PHE A 334 4.69 4.05 3.12
CA PHE A 334 3.51 3.47 3.76
C PHE A 334 3.01 2.25 2.98
N LEU A 335 2.96 1.07 3.60
CA LEU A 335 2.45 -0.17 2.98
C LEU A 335 3.02 -0.49 1.59
N GLY A 336 4.30 -0.19 1.37
CA GLY A 336 4.93 -0.40 0.06
C GLY A 336 4.92 0.81 -0.86
N LEU A 337 4.17 1.85 -0.52
CA LEU A 337 4.06 3.09 -1.29
C LEU A 337 5.11 4.09 -0.81
N GLN A 338 5.88 4.65 -1.73
CA GLN A 338 6.76 5.78 -1.48
C GLN A 338 5.96 7.08 -1.60
N VAL A 339 6.01 7.90 -0.57
CA VAL A 339 5.30 9.18 -0.49
C VAL A 339 6.33 10.31 -0.49
N ARG A 340 6.18 11.26 -1.40
CA ARG A 340 6.98 12.49 -1.46
C ARG A 340 6.04 13.66 -1.22
N GLN A 341 6.22 14.37 -0.12
CA GLN A 341 5.43 15.53 0.22
C GLN A 341 6.22 16.79 -0.17
N ARG A 342 5.60 17.67 -0.96
CA ARG A 342 6.18 18.92 -1.43
C ARG A 342 5.29 20.09 -1.01
N PRO A 343 5.78 21.34 -1.12
CA PRO A 343 4.95 22.52 -0.91
C PRO A 343 3.68 22.52 -1.77
N ASP A 344 3.74 22.01 -3.00
CA ASP A 344 2.65 22.12 -3.98
C ASP A 344 1.86 20.82 -4.20
N ASP A 345 2.42 19.67 -3.79
CA ASP A 345 1.82 18.36 -4.05
C ASP A 345 2.20 17.27 -3.04
N ILE A 346 1.48 16.16 -3.11
CA ILE A 346 1.89 14.87 -2.57
C ILE A 346 1.99 13.88 -3.73
N PHE A 347 3.14 13.25 -3.90
CA PHE A 347 3.39 12.26 -4.95
C PHE A 347 3.57 10.86 -4.38
N ILE A 348 2.83 9.88 -4.90
CA ILE A 348 2.80 8.50 -4.42
C ILE A 348 3.27 7.56 -5.53
N ASN A 349 4.31 6.76 -5.31
CA ASN A 349 4.82 5.82 -6.30
C ASN A 349 5.34 4.52 -5.66
N GLN A 350 5.75 3.56 -6.50
CA GLN A 350 6.38 2.31 -6.08
C GLN A 350 7.69 2.08 -6.86
N SER A 351 8.48 3.14 -7.12
CA SER A 351 9.70 3.05 -7.93
C SER A 351 10.65 1.96 -7.44
N LYS A 352 10.88 1.86 -6.12
CA LYS A 352 11.76 0.83 -5.53
C LYS A 352 11.29 -0.58 -5.90
N HIS A 353 10.00 -0.85 -5.73
CA HIS A 353 9.42 -2.16 -6.10
C HIS A 353 9.53 -2.43 -7.60
N VAL A 354 9.38 -1.42 -8.46
CA VAL A 354 9.61 -1.58 -9.90
C VAL A 354 11.06 -2.01 -10.18
N HIS A 355 12.05 -1.37 -9.55
CA HIS A 355 13.46 -1.75 -9.74
C HIS A 355 13.76 -3.16 -9.23
N ASP A 356 13.26 -3.51 -8.05
CA ASP A 356 13.40 -4.85 -7.47
C ASP A 356 12.74 -5.92 -8.35
N LEU A 357 11.55 -5.62 -8.89
CA LEU A 357 10.83 -6.47 -9.82
C LEU A 357 11.64 -6.72 -11.11
N LEU A 358 12.19 -5.67 -11.70
CA LEU A 358 12.99 -5.75 -12.92
C LEU A 358 14.30 -6.51 -12.69
N LYS A 359 14.93 -6.35 -11.53
CA LYS A 359 16.12 -7.12 -11.13
C LYS A 359 15.77 -8.60 -10.94
N ARG A 360 14.69 -8.89 -10.21
CA ARG A 360 14.24 -10.26 -9.90
C ARG A 360 13.96 -11.11 -11.14
N PHE A 361 13.40 -10.51 -12.19
CA PHE A 361 13.03 -11.22 -13.42
C PHE A 361 13.98 -10.97 -14.60
N ASP A 362 15.16 -10.40 -14.34
CA ASP A 362 16.23 -10.16 -15.32
C ASP A 362 15.81 -9.26 -16.51
N PHE A 363 15.11 -8.17 -16.22
CA PHE A 363 14.68 -7.17 -17.22
C PHE A 363 15.60 -5.95 -17.32
N GLY A 364 16.69 -5.90 -16.55
CA GLY A 364 17.64 -4.78 -16.53
C GLY A 364 18.24 -4.46 -17.91
N GLY A 365 18.50 -5.48 -18.75
CA GLY A 365 19.04 -5.31 -20.10
C GLY A 365 18.00 -5.13 -21.23
N SER A 366 16.70 -5.22 -20.95
CA SER A 366 15.66 -5.28 -21.99
C SER A 366 15.31 -3.92 -22.63
N ASN A 367 14.80 -3.88 -23.87
CA ASN A 367 14.27 -2.62 -24.43
C ASN A 367 12.94 -2.23 -23.77
N SER A 368 12.69 -0.94 -23.59
CA SER A 368 11.42 -0.47 -23.05
C SER A 368 10.28 -0.61 -24.07
N ALA A 369 9.04 -0.72 -23.57
CA ALA A 369 7.83 -0.67 -24.39
C ALA A 369 7.06 0.62 -24.08
N ALA A 370 6.42 1.21 -25.09
CA ALA A 370 5.65 2.45 -24.91
C ALA A 370 4.27 2.24 -24.25
N THR A 371 3.72 1.02 -24.32
CA THR A 371 2.43 0.68 -23.73
C THR A 371 2.49 -0.69 -23.04
N PRO A 372 1.73 -0.90 -21.94
CA PRO A 372 1.72 -2.17 -21.23
C PRO A 372 1.11 -3.30 -22.07
N MET A 373 0.19 -2.95 -22.98
CA MET A 373 -0.46 -3.88 -23.90
C MET A 373 -0.65 -3.22 -25.29
N PRO A 374 -0.53 -3.93 -26.41
CA PRO A 374 -0.84 -3.38 -27.73
C PRO A 374 -2.33 -3.06 -27.89
N LYS A 375 -2.67 -2.10 -28.77
CA LYS A 375 -4.07 -1.83 -29.13
C LYS A 375 -4.70 -3.07 -29.76
N ASN A 376 -5.97 -3.35 -29.46
CA ASN A 376 -6.72 -4.51 -29.96
C ASN A 376 -6.06 -5.87 -29.68
N PHE A 377 -5.16 -5.95 -28.69
CA PHE A 377 -4.49 -7.18 -28.33
C PHE A 377 -5.45 -8.12 -27.62
N GLN A 378 -5.56 -9.36 -28.12
CA GLN A 378 -6.45 -10.36 -27.58
C GLN A 378 -5.65 -11.59 -27.16
N LEU A 379 -5.70 -11.90 -25.88
CA LEU A 379 -5.17 -13.14 -25.32
C LEU A 379 -6.27 -14.19 -25.31
N ASN A 380 -5.98 -15.35 -25.91
CA ASN A 380 -6.86 -16.52 -25.94
C ASN A 380 -6.21 -17.64 -25.11
N ALA A 381 -6.92 -18.75 -24.87
CA ALA A 381 -6.38 -19.86 -24.07
C ALA A 381 -5.07 -20.46 -24.59
N ASP A 382 -4.81 -20.35 -25.91
CA ASP A 382 -3.59 -20.83 -26.56
C ASP A 382 -3.26 -22.28 -26.16
N SER A 383 -4.27 -23.16 -26.20
CA SER A 383 -4.18 -24.54 -25.70
C SER A 383 -3.12 -25.38 -26.42
N SER A 384 -2.80 -25.03 -27.67
CA SER A 384 -1.71 -25.61 -28.46
C SER A 384 -0.34 -24.98 -28.21
N GLY A 385 -0.31 -23.84 -27.50
CA GLY A 385 0.90 -23.11 -27.16
C GLY A 385 1.78 -23.88 -26.17
N LYS A 386 3.07 -23.62 -26.23
CA LYS A 386 4.02 -24.25 -25.32
C LYS A 386 3.73 -23.83 -23.87
N PRO A 387 3.62 -24.78 -22.92
CA PRO A 387 3.42 -24.45 -21.52
C PRO A 387 4.64 -23.72 -20.97
N VAL A 388 4.41 -22.84 -19.99
CA VAL A 388 5.47 -22.15 -19.25
C VAL A 388 5.41 -22.52 -17.77
N ASP A 389 6.48 -22.27 -17.03
CA ASP A 389 6.50 -22.52 -15.58
C ASP A 389 5.41 -21.69 -14.88
N GLN A 390 4.43 -22.40 -14.34
CA GLN A 390 3.29 -21.84 -13.65
C GLN A 390 3.70 -21.04 -12.41
N LYS A 391 4.68 -21.52 -11.64
CA LYS A 391 5.12 -20.86 -10.40
C LYS A 391 5.77 -19.51 -10.71
N ASN A 392 6.67 -19.49 -11.69
CA ASN A 392 7.30 -18.26 -12.14
C ASN A 392 6.26 -17.28 -12.73
N TYR A 393 5.31 -17.76 -13.53
CA TYR A 393 4.23 -16.91 -14.06
C TYR A 393 3.40 -16.28 -12.95
N GLN A 394 2.95 -17.07 -11.97
CA GLN A 394 2.20 -16.60 -10.81
C GLN A 394 3.01 -15.59 -9.98
N ALA A 395 4.31 -15.80 -9.80
CA ALA A 395 5.19 -14.86 -9.10
C ALA A 395 5.26 -13.49 -9.80
N ILE A 396 5.30 -13.46 -11.14
CA ILE A 396 5.28 -12.19 -11.88
C ILE A 396 3.90 -11.52 -11.74
N ILE A 397 2.81 -12.28 -11.93
CA ILE A 397 1.44 -11.75 -11.81
C ILE A 397 1.20 -11.16 -10.42
N GLY A 398 1.54 -11.88 -9.34
CA GLY A 398 1.40 -11.38 -7.97
C GLY A 398 2.21 -10.10 -7.75
N SER A 399 3.42 -10.02 -8.30
CA SER A 399 4.23 -8.80 -8.19
C SER A 399 3.66 -7.61 -8.97
N LEU A 400 3.01 -7.87 -10.11
CA LEU A 400 2.30 -6.84 -10.89
C LEU A 400 1.00 -6.40 -10.21
N LEU A 401 0.25 -7.32 -9.62
CA LEU A 401 -0.95 -7.01 -8.85
C LEU A 401 -0.61 -6.07 -7.68
N TYR A 402 0.49 -6.32 -6.97
CA TYR A 402 0.96 -5.42 -5.92
C TYR A 402 1.29 -4.01 -6.42
N LEU A 403 1.81 -3.86 -7.65
CA LEU A 403 2.07 -2.55 -8.27
C LEU A 403 0.79 -1.80 -8.64
N THR A 404 -0.33 -2.50 -8.84
CA THR A 404 -1.59 -1.85 -9.22
C THR A 404 -2.13 -0.90 -8.14
N ALA A 405 -1.55 -0.90 -6.94
CA ALA A 405 -1.87 0.03 -5.84
C ALA A 405 -1.44 1.48 -6.12
N SER A 406 -0.43 1.70 -6.97
CA SER A 406 0.00 3.04 -7.43
C SER A 406 0.02 3.21 -8.96
N ARG A 407 -0.18 2.11 -9.71
CA ARG A 407 -0.11 2.07 -11.17
C ARG A 407 -1.45 1.72 -11.81
N PRO A 408 -2.42 2.66 -11.85
CA PRO A 408 -3.72 2.44 -12.49
C PRO A 408 -3.60 2.07 -13.98
N ASP A 409 -2.55 2.55 -14.64
CA ASP A 409 -2.23 2.37 -16.05
C ASP A 409 -1.92 0.92 -16.44
N ILE A 410 -1.50 0.06 -15.51
CA ILE A 410 -1.24 -1.37 -15.79
C ILE A 410 -2.40 -2.30 -15.39
N VAL A 411 -3.38 -1.83 -14.62
CA VAL A 411 -4.42 -2.66 -13.98
C VAL A 411 -5.13 -3.56 -15.00
N PHE A 412 -5.55 -2.98 -16.13
CA PHE A 412 -6.22 -3.73 -17.19
C PHE A 412 -5.31 -4.84 -17.75
N SER A 413 -4.08 -4.49 -18.13
CA SER A 413 -3.14 -5.43 -18.75
C SER A 413 -2.76 -6.59 -17.82
N THR A 414 -2.53 -6.30 -16.53
CA THR A 414 -2.29 -7.29 -15.48
C THR A 414 -3.51 -8.17 -15.29
N GLY A 415 -4.71 -7.58 -15.21
CA GLY A 415 -5.96 -8.30 -15.02
C GLY A 415 -6.34 -9.21 -16.20
N VAL A 416 -5.92 -8.88 -17.43
CA VAL A 416 -6.07 -9.78 -18.58
C VAL A 416 -5.11 -10.97 -18.47
N CYS A 417 -3.84 -10.73 -18.14
CA CYS A 417 -2.83 -11.79 -18.02
C CYS A 417 -3.12 -12.74 -16.85
N ALA A 418 -3.58 -12.22 -15.71
CA ALA A 418 -3.89 -13.02 -14.51
C ALA A 418 -4.93 -14.13 -14.75
N ARG A 419 -5.77 -14.00 -15.78
CA ARG A 419 -6.79 -15.01 -16.17
C ARG A 419 -6.18 -16.37 -16.53
N PHE A 420 -4.91 -16.40 -16.92
CA PHE A 420 -4.23 -17.61 -17.41
C PHE A 420 -3.27 -18.20 -16.38
N GLN A 421 -3.32 -17.76 -15.11
CA GLN A 421 -2.39 -18.20 -14.06
C GLN A 421 -2.46 -19.70 -13.71
N CYS A 422 -3.55 -20.38 -14.08
CA CYS A 422 -3.71 -21.82 -13.84
C CYS A 422 -3.03 -22.68 -14.93
N ASP A 423 -2.95 -22.17 -16.16
CA ASP A 423 -2.39 -22.88 -17.31
C ASP A 423 -1.74 -21.88 -18.30
N PRO A 424 -0.60 -21.27 -17.93
CA PRO A 424 0.02 -20.24 -18.75
C PRO A 424 0.79 -20.82 -19.94
N ARG A 425 0.85 -20.04 -21.03
CA ARG A 425 1.45 -20.39 -22.33
C ARG A 425 2.48 -19.33 -22.73
N GLU A 426 3.32 -19.62 -23.72
CA GLU A 426 4.35 -18.68 -24.18
C GLU A 426 3.77 -17.32 -24.65
N SER A 427 2.58 -17.31 -25.24
CA SER A 427 1.86 -16.09 -25.61
C SER A 427 1.49 -15.26 -24.38
N HIS A 428 1.00 -15.90 -23.31
CA HIS A 428 0.69 -15.27 -22.02
C HIS A 428 1.95 -14.69 -21.36
N LEU A 429 3.04 -15.45 -21.36
CA LEU A 429 4.31 -14.98 -20.82
C LEU A 429 4.83 -13.78 -21.62
N SER A 430 4.74 -13.81 -22.95
CA SER A 430 5.16 -12.70 -23.81
C SER A 430 4.39 -11.40 -23.52
N ALA A 431 3.10 -11.50 -23.20
CA ALA A 431 2.29 -10.36 -22.78
C ALA A 431 2.77 -9.79 -21.43
N VAL A 432 3.01 -10.66 -20.43
CA VAL A 432 3.54 -10.25 -19.13
C VAL A 432 4.93 -9.59 -19.27
N LYS A 433 5.81 -10.16 -20.10
CA LYS A 433 7.14 -9.58 -20.39
C LYS A 433 7.02 -8.19 -21.06
N ARG A 434 5.95 -7.91 -21.80
CA ARG A 434 5.70 -6.56 -22.33
C ARG A 434 5.37 -5.57 -21.21
N ILE A 435 4.57 -5.95 -20.22
CA ILE A 435 4.27 -5.11 -19.05
C ILE A 435 5.56 -4.75 -18.32
N LEU A 436 6.46 -5.74 -18.10
CA LEU A 436 7.77 -5.49 -17.48
C LEU A 436 8.62 -4.49 -18.30
N ARG A 437 8.67 -4.64 -19.63
CA ARG A 437 9.35 -3.66 -20.51
C ARG A 437 8.73 -2.26 -20.45
N TYR A 438 7.42 -2.16 -20.28
CA TYR A 438 6.74 -0.87 -20.09
C TYR A 438 7.11 -0.23 -18.76
N LEU A 439 7.12 -1.00 -17.67
CA LEU A 439 7.56 -0.55 -16.35
C LEU A 439 9.01 -0.07 -16.36
N LYS A 440 9.89 -0.74 -17.12
CA LYS A 440 11.28 -0.28 -17.33
C LYS A 440 11.35 1.12 -17.95
N GLY A 441 10.44 1.46 -18.87
CA GLY A 441 10.37 2.79 -19.47
C GLY A 441 9.67 3.83 -18.60
N THR A 442 8.97 3.41 -17.54
CA THR A 442 8.13 4.24 -16.68
C THR A 442 8.33 3.92 -15.19
N PRO A 443 9.57 3.84 -14.67
CA PRO A 443 9.81 3.36 -13.31
C PRO A 443 9.28 4.31 -12.24
N ASP A 444 9.25 5.61 -12.54
CA ASP A 444 8.86 6.68 -11.60
C ASP A 444 7.43 7.16 -11.76
N PHE A 445 6.60 6.46 -12.53
CA PHE A 445 5.18 6.78 -12.64
C PHE A 445 4.46 6.48 -11.32
N GLY A 446 3.48 7.32 -10.99
CA GLY A 446 2.73 7.25 -9.74
C GLY A 446 1.52 8.18 -9.75
N LEU A 447 0.93 8.40 -8.58
CA LEU A 447 -0.19 9.28 -8.35
C LEU A 447 0.32 10.66 -7.93
N TRP A 448 -0.23 11.70 -8.54
CA TRP A 448 0.09 13.08 -8.21
C TRP A 448 -1.13 13.75 -7.59
N TYR A 449 -0.99 14.24 -6.35
CA TYR A 449 -2.06 14.91 -5.62
C TYR A 449 -1.73 16.40 -5.44
N PRO A 450 -2.20 17.27 -6.33
CA PRO A 450 -1.98 18.72 -6.22
C PRO A 450 -2.77 19.33 -5.07
N LYS A 451 -2.16 20.30 -4.37
CA LYS A 451 -2.83 21.05 -3.30
C LYS A 451 -3.83 22.07 -3.83
N ASP A 452 -3.55 22.68 -4.98
CA ASP A 452 -4.38 23.72 -5.61
C ASP A 452 -5.50 23.14 -6.50
N SER A 453 -6.06 22.00 -6.11
CA SER A 453 -7.21 21.40 -6.77
C SER A 453 -8.40 21.35 -5.83
N GLY A 454 -9.62 21.36 -6.39
CA GLY A 454 -10.85 21.21 -5.63
C GLY A 454 -10.91 19.91 -4.82
N PHE A 455 -12.04 19.71 -4.14
CA PHE A 455 -12.29 18.49 -3.37
C PHE A 455 -13.65 17.87 -3.71
N GLU A 456 -14.12 18.13 -4.93
CA GLU A 456 -15.33 17.53 -5.46
C GLU A 456 -15.11 16.08 -5.85
N LEU A 457 -16.09 15.23 -5.57
CA LEU A 457 -16.04 13.82 -5.95
C LEU A 457 -16.50 13.67 -7.40
N ILE A 458 -15.60 13.19 -8.26
CA ILE A 458 -15.90 12.89 -9.67
C ILE A 458 -15.59 11.43 -9.95
N ALA A 459 -16.53 10.74 -10.57
CA ALA A 459 -16.35 9.35 -10.97
C ALA A 459 -16.57 9.19 -12.48
N TYR A 460 -15.65 8.48 -13.11
CA TYR A 460 -15.72 8.06 -14.50
C TYR A 460 -15.85 6.55 -14.57
N THR A 461 -16.65 6.09 -15.52
CA THR A 461 -16.84 4.67 -15.79
C THR A 461 -16.94 4.44 -17.28
N ASP A 462 -16.47 3.28 -17.71
CA ASP A 462 -16.59 2.81 -19.08
C ASP A 462 -16.68 1.28 -19.08
N SER A 463 -17.15 0.69 -20.16
CA SER A 463 -17.14 -0.76 -20.32
C SER A 463 -16.96 -1.17 -21.76
N ASP A 464 -16.23 -2.27 -21.97
CA ASP A 464 -16.31 -2.98 -23.25
C ASP A 464 -17.65 -3.74 -23.36
N HIS A 465 -18.00 -4.17 -24.58
CA HIS A 465 -19.13 -5.08 -24.79
C HIS A 465 -18.63 -6.43 -25.31
N ALA A 466 -18.84 -7.46 -24.50
CA ALA A 466 -18.43 -8.83 -24.78
C ALA A 466 -16.94 -8.97 -25.17
N GLY A 467 -16.07 -8.17 -24.53
CA GLY A 467 -14.64 -8.12 -24.86
C GLY A 467 -13.88 -9.41 -24.56
N CYS A 468 -14.34 -10.23 -23.60
CA CYS A 468 -13.74 -11.52 -23.32
C CYS A 468 -14.20 -12.58 -24.34
N LYS A 469 -13.34 -13.00 -25.27
CA LYS A 469 -13.70 -14.04 -26.26
C LYS A 469 -14.02 -15.41 -25.67
N LEU A 470 -13.49 -15.73 -24.49
CA LEU A 470 -13.70 -17.03 -23.85
C LEU A 470 -15.13 -17.23 -23.34
N ASN A 471 -15.74 -16.17 -22.79
CA ASN A 471 -17.04 -16.28 -22.12
C ASN A 471 -17.99 -15.12 -22.43
N ARG A 472 -17.63 -14.25 -23.36
CA ARG A 472 -18.39 -13.06 -23.81
C ARG A 472 -18.75 -12.08 -22.70
N LYS A 473 -18.10 -12.16 -21.53
CA LYS A 473 -18.29 -11.18 -20.46
C LYS A 473 -17.54 -9.89 -20.78
N SER A 474 -18.16 -8.78 -20.38
CA SER A 474 -17.58 -7.46 -20.52
C SER A 474 -16.52 -7.15 -19.46
N THR A 475 -15.70 -6.14 -19.69
CA THR A 475 -14.78 -5.55 -18.71
C THR A 475 -15.22 -4.13 -18.41
N SER A 476 -15.54 -3.84 -17.14
CA SER A 476 -15.82 -2.49 -16.64
C SER A 476 -14.55 -1.82 -16.15
N GLY A 477 -14.33 -0.59 -16.59
CA GLY A 477 -13.32 0.33 -16.09
C GLY A 477 -13.95 1.41 -15.21
N ALA A 478 -13.20 1.86 -14.20
CA ALA A 478 -13.62 2.94 -13.33
C ALA A 478 -12.45 3.73 -12.76
N CYS A 479 -12.64 5.04 -12.61
CA CYS A 479 -11.73 5.95 -11.92
C CYS A 479 -12.54 6.95 -11.07
N GLN A 480 -12.10 7.20 -9.84
CA GLN A 480 -12.73 8.09 -8.88
C GLN A 480 -11.71 9.10 -8.37
N PHE A 481 -12.08 10.36 -8.42
CA PHE A 481 -11.23 11.50 -8.09
C PHE A 481 -11.84 12.38 -7.00
N LEU A 482 -10.98 12.99 -6.18
CA LEU A 482 -11.31 14.10 -5.30
C LEU A 482 -10.60 15.35 -5.80
N GLY A 483 -11.31 16.22 -6.53
CA GLY A 483 -10.70 17.19 -7.43
C GLY A 483 -9.84 16.48 -8.48
N ASP A 484 -8.57 16.83 -8.61
CA ASP A 484 -7.64 16.20 -9.56
C ASP A 484 -6.92 14.97 -8.99
N LYS A 485 -7.33 14.50 -7.81
CA LYS A 485 -6.61 13.47 -7.04
C LYS A 485 -7.27 12.11 -7.24
N LEU A 486 -6.65 11.21 -8.00
CA LEU A 486 -7.15 9.85 -8.23
C LEU A 486 -7.04 9.00 -6.95
N VAL A 487 -8.18 8.71 -6.31
CA VAL A 487 -8.23 7.98 -5.02
C VAL A 487 -8.65 6.53 -5.14
N SER A 488 -9.33 6.14 -6.22
CA SER A 488 -9.80 4.78 -6.43
C SER A 488 -9.97 4.49 -7.92
N TRP A 489 -9.65 3.27 -8.34
CA TRP A 489 -9.81 2.80 -9.70
C TRP A 489 -10.11 1.31 -9.72
N SER A 490 -10.58 0.81 -10.86
CA SER A 490 -10.70 -0.63 -11.10
C SER A 490 -10.79 -0.95 -12.58
N SER A 491 -10.37 -2.15 -12.94
CA SER A 491 -10.71 -2.79 -14.22
C SER A 491 -11.14 -4.22 -13.90
N ARG A 492 -12.44 -4.50 -13.99
CA ARG A 492 -13.04 -5.77 -13.55
C ARG A 492 -13.85 -6.41 -14.66
N LYS A 493 -13.67 -7.71 -14.84
CA LYS A 493 -14.55 -8.50 -15.70
C LYS A 493 -15.92 -8.60 -15.03
N GLN A 494 -16.99 -8.28 -15.74
CA GLN A 494 -18.36 -8.37 -15.26
C GLN A 494 -18.73 -9.81 -14.89
N ASN A 495 -19.65 -9.97 -13.93
CA ASN A 495 -20.07 -11.27 -13.44
C ASN A 495 -21.06 -11.96 -14.40
N CYS A 496 -21.89 -11.18 -15.09
CA CYS A 496 -22.81 -11.64 -16.12
C CYS A 496 -22.30 -11.29 -17.53
N VAL A 497 -22.95 -11.90 -18.53
CA VAL A 497 -22.82 -11.48 -19.93
C VAL A 497 -23.88 -10.42 -20.16
N SER A 498 -23.46 -9.22 -20.50
CA SER A 498 -24.37 -8.13 -20.90
C SER A 498 -24.91 -8.41 -22.31
N LEU A 499 -26.21 -8.19 -22.51
CA LEU A 499 -26.92 -8.41 -23.76
C LEU A 499 -26.82 -7.21 -24.71
N SER A 500 -26.39 -6.05 -24.20
CA SER A 500 -26.16 -4.84 -24.99
C SER A 500 -25.00 -4.02 -24.44
N THR A 501 -24.51 -3.08 -25.26
CA THR A 501 -23.53 -2.08 -24.82
C THR A 501 -24.08 -1.23 -23.67
N ALA A 502 -25.35 -0.82 -23.75
CA ALA A 502 -26.01 -0.02 -22.72
C ALA A 502 -26.10 -0.77 -21.38
N GLU A 503 -26.39 -2.08 -21.41
CA GLU A 503 -26.40 -2.90 -20.19
C GLU A 503 -25.00 -3.01 -19.59
N ALA A 504 -23.97 -3.20 -20.41
CA ALA A 504 -22.59 -3.25 -19.93
C ALA A 504 -22.18 -1.92 -19.25
N GLU A 505 -22.54 -0.79 -19.84
CA GLU A 505 -22.28 0.54 -19.27
C GLU A 505 -23.06 0.76 -17.97
N TYR A 506 -24.32 0.33 -17.92
CA TYR A 506 -25.14 0.41 -16.71
C TYR A 506 -24.54 -0.41 -15.56
N VAL A 507 -24.08 -1.63 -15.83
CA VAL A 507 -23.38 -2.47 -14.84
C VAL A 507 -22.11 -1.78 -14.34
N ALA A 508 -21.36 -1.13 -15.23
CA ALA A 508 -20.16 -0.39 -14.86
C ALA A 508 -20.49 0.80 -13.93
N ALA A 509 -21.48 1.62 -14.31
CA ALA A 509 -21.93 2.76 -13.52
C ALA A 509 -22.47 2.35 -12.14
N ALA A 510 -23.29 1.29 -12.08
CA ALA A 510 -23.81 0.76 -10.83
C ALA A 510 -22.69 0.28 -9.90
N ALA A 511 -21.68 -0.42 -10.44
CA ALA A 511 -20.54 -0.89 -9.65
C ALA A 511 -19.72 0.27 -9.06
N VAL A 512 -19.54 1.35 -9.81
CA VAL A 512 -18.82 2.55 -9.36
C VAL A 512 -19.58 3.29 -8.26
N ALA A 513 -20.90 3.43 -8.42
CA ALA A 513 -21.75 4.06 -7.41
C ALA A 513 -21.77 3.26 -6.09
N HIS A 514 -21.92 1.93 -6.18
CA HIS A 514 -21.92 1.05 -5.02
C HIS A 514 -20.62 1.16 -4.20
N LYS A 515 -19.46 1.26 -4.86
CA LYS A 515 -18.15 1.32 -4.20
C LYS A 515 -17.95 2.57 -3.32
N PHE A 516 -18.80 3.59 -3.44
CA PHE A 516 -18.69 4.83 -2.67
C PHE A 516 -19.79 5.02 -1.63
N CYS A 517 -20.95 4.36 -1.81
CA CYS A 517 -22.09 4.46 -0.88
C CYS A 517 -22.10 3.41 0.23
N GLY A 518 -21.31 2.34 0.08
CA GLY A 518 -21.07 1.34 1.14
C GLY A 518 -19.72 1.59 1.78
#